data_AF-A0A4Y8AQY9-F1
#
_entry.id   AF-A0A4Y8AQY9-F1
#
_cell.length_a   1.000
_cell.length_b   1.000
_cell.length_c   1.000
_cell.angle_alpha   90.00
_cell.angle_beta   90.00
_cell.angle_gamma   90.00
#
_symmetry.space_group_name_H-M   'P 1'
#
loop_
_entity.id
_entity.type
_entity.pdbx_description
1 polymer ?
#
loop_
_entity_poly.entity_id
_entity_poly.type
_entity_poly.pdbx_seq_one_letter_code
_entity_poly.pdbx_strand_id
1 'polypeptide(L)'
;MSNIDDLHENYNNAVNNLAEAINRYAEVVSKNIRNLKDKNERVTFLKNMKAPPSIKILKKVNEIAIEREDYETCEALAEYTKARGLEL
;
A
#
# COMPACT_ATOMS: atom_id res chain seq x y z
N MET A 1 -6.85 13.28 36.11
CA MET A 1 -6.61 12.13 35.23
C MET A 1 -5.10 11.96 35.07
N SER A 2 -4.63 10.73 34.97
CA SER A 2 -3.21 10.39 35.05
C SER A 2 -2.51 10.79 33.75
N ASN A 3 -1.27 11.30 33.83
CA ASN A 3 -0.41 11.66 32.69
C ASN A 3 -0.20 10.47 31.71
N ILE A 4 -0.47 9.24 32.17
CA ILE A 4 -0.41 8.00 31.37
C ILE A 4 -1.66 7.83 30.49
N ASP A 5 -2.84 8.23 30.97
CA ASP A 5 -4.10 8.11 30.22
C ASP A 5 -4.07 9.03 28.99
N ASP A 6 -3.58 10.26 29.18
CA ASP A 6 -3.39 11.23 28.09
C ASP A 6 -2.33 10.75 27.08
N LEU A 7 -1.28 10.07 27.53
CA LEU A 7 -0.27 9.48 26.64
C LEU A 7 -0.84 8.32 25.81
N HIS A 8 -1.68 7.48 26.41
CA HIS A 8 -2.35 6.38 25.70
C HIS A 8 -3.32 6.90 24.63
N GLU A 9 -4.12 7.92 24.95
CA GLU A 9 -5.04 8.54 24.00
C GLU A 9 -4.28 9.14 22.81
N ASN A 10 -3.21 9.89 23.08
CA ASN A 10 -2.36 10.48 22.03
C ASN A 10 -1.72 9.42 21.13
N TYR A 11 -1.23 8.33 21.71
CA TYR A 11 -0.66 7.21 20.96
C TYR A 11 -1.71 6.56 20.04
N ASN A 12 -2.91 6.28 20.56
CA ASN A 12 -3.99 5.68 19.78
C ASN A 12 -4.42 6.58 18.63
N ASN A 13 -4.53 7.88 18.86
CA ASN A 13 -4.84 8.85 17.81
C ASN A 13 -3.77 8.87 16.71
N ALA A 14 -2.49 8.85 17.09
CA ALA A 14 -1.39 8.80 16.13
C ALA A 14 -1.41 7.51 15.29
N VAL A 15 -1.68 6.36 15.91
CA VAL A 15 -1.79 5.06 15.23
C VAL A 15 -2.97 5.05 14.26
N ASN A 16 -4.14 5.56 14.67
CA ASN A 16 -5.32 5.64 13.82
C ASN A 16 -5.08 6.55 12.61
N ASN A 17 -4.49 7.73 12.84
CA ASN A 17 -4.15 8.65 11.76
C ASN A 17 -3.15 8.04 10.77
N LEU A 18 -2.18 7.27 11.26
CA LEU A 18 -1.23 6.56 10.41
C LEU A 18 -1.92 5.47 9.58
N ALA A 19 -2.83 4.70 10.19
CA ALA A 19 -3.60 3.67 9.49
C ALA A 19 -4.47 4.28 8.38
N GLU A 20 -5.14 5.40 8.65
CA GLU A 20 -5.90 6.12 7.63
C GLU A 20 -5.02 6.63 6.48
N ALA A 21 -3.86 7.19 6.80
CA ALA A 21 -2.91 7.65 5.78
C ALA A 21 -2.44 6.51 4.87
N ILE A 22 -2.15 5.34 5.44
CA ILE A 22 -1.78 4.13 4.69
C ILE A 22 -2.93 3.72 3.75
N ASN A 23 -4.17 3.66 4.26
CA ASN A 23 -5.33 3.27 3.46
C ASN A 23 -5.58 4.24 2.29
N ARG A 24 -5.54 5.55 2.55
CA ARG A 24 -5.73 6.57 1.51
C ARG A 24 -4.65 6.49 0.45
N TYR A 25 -3.39 6.31 0.86
CA TYR A 25 -2.29 6.20 -0.09
C TYR A 25 -2.36 4.90 -0.90
N ALA A 26 -2.73 3.78 -0.29
CA ALA A 26 -2.93 2.51 -0.99
C ALA A 26 -4.05 2.61 -2.05
N GLU A 27 -5.18 3.26 -1.73
CA GLU A 27 -6.25 3.51 -2.71
C GLU A 27 -5.77 4.36 -3.90
N VAL A 28 -4.97 5.40 -3.64
CA VAL A 28 -4.39 6.24 -4.71
C VAL A 28 -3.46 5.42 -5.60
N VAL A 29 -2.56 4.61 -5.00
CA VAL A 29 -1.65 3.73 -5.75
C VAL A 29 -2.45 2.70 -6.54
N SER A 30 -3.43 2.03 -5.93
CA SER A 30 -4.31 1.06 -6.60
C SER A 30 -5.02 1.70 -7.80
N LYS A 31 -5.61 2.89 -7.60
CA LYS A 31 -6.29 3.63 -8.67
C LYS A 31 -5.36 4.00 -9.83
N ASN A 32 -4.12 4.40 -9.53
CA ASN A 32 -3.15 4.72 -10.58
C ASN A 32 -2.69 3.47 -11.33
N ILE A 33 -2.40 2.38 -10.63
CA ILE A 33 -1.93 1.13 -11.23
C ILE A 33 -2.98 0.48 -12.12
N ARG A 34 -4.25 0.40 -11.68
CA ARG A 34 -5.33 -0.23 -12.46
C ARG A 34 -5.69 0.51 -13.76
N ASN A 35 -5.29 1.77 -13.88
CA ASN A 35 -5.51 2.56 -15.10
C ASN A 35 -4.45 2.26 -16.18
N LEU A 36 -3.42 1.49 -15.84
CA LEU A 36 -2.37 1.06 -16.76
C LEU A 36 -2.82 -0.19 -17.51
N LYS A 37 -2.42 -0.27 -18.77
CA LYS A 37 -3.00 -1.19 -19.74
C LYS A 37 -2.70 -2.65 -19.43
N ASP A 38 -1.50 -2.91 -18.96
CA ASP A 38 -1.01 -4.27 -18.74
C ASP A 38 -0.07 -4.38 -17.53
N LYS A 39 0.22 -5.61 -17.14
CA LYS A 39 1.14 -5.96 -16.04
C LYS A 39 2.49 -5.24 -16.14
N ASN A 40 3.08 -5.14 -17.34
CA ASN A 40 4.42 -4.57 -17.50
C ASN A 40 4.42 -3.06 -17.24
N GLU A 41 3.37 -2.36 -17.69
CA GLU A 41 3.18 -0.95 -17.35
C GLU A 41 3.02 -0.76 -15.84
N ARG A 42 2.26 -1.64 -15.16
CA ARG A 42 2.05 -1.63 -13.70
C ARG A 42 3.35 -1.84 -12.92
N VAL A 43 4.16 -2.82 -13.32
CA VAL A 43 5.49 -3.06 -12.73
C VAL A 43 6.42 -1.87 -12.97
N THR A 44 6.40 -1.29 -14.17
CA THR A 44 7.22 -0.13 -14.53
C THR A 44 6.83 1.10 -13.71
N PHE A 45 5.54 1.33 -13.51
CA PHE A 45 5.03 2.38 -12.63
C PHE A 45 5.61 2.24 -11.21
N LEU A 46 5.52 1.06 -10.61
CA LEU A 46 6.05 0.78 -9.26
C LEU A 46 7.56 0.98 -9.16
N LYS A 47 8.32 0.65 -10.21
CA LYS A 47 9.78 0.85 -10.28
C LYS A 47 10.17 2.32 -10.41
N ASN A 48 9.35 3.12 -11.10
CA ASN A 48 9.65 4.53 -11.41
C ASN A 48 9.10 5.53 -10.38
N MET A 49 8.41 5.08 -9.34
CA MET A 49 7.98 5.96 -8.26
C MET A 49 9.19 6.58 -7.55
N LYS A 50 9.26 7.92 -7.53
CA LYS A 50 10.33 8.68 -6.84
C LYS A 50 10.51 8.23 -5.39
N ALA A 51 9.40 7.95 -4.71
CA ALA A 51 9.36 7.33 -3.40
C ALA A 51 8.61 6.00 -3.52
N PRO A 52 9.31 4.86 -3.46
CA PRO A 52 8.67 3.56 -3.54
C PRO A 52 7.69 3.34 -2.38
N PRO A 53 6.51 2.72 -2.61
CA PRO A 53 5.60 2.38 -1.53
C PRO A 53 6.28 1.42 -0.54
N SER A 54 5.98 1.60 0.76
CA SER A 54 6.43 0.65 1.78
C SER A 54 5.71 -0.69 1.63
N ILE A 55 6.26 -1.75 2.22
CA ILE A 55 5.61 -3.08 2.18
C ILE A 55 4.20 -3.07 2.76
N LYS A 56 3.92 -2.27 3.80
CA LYS A 56 2.56 -2.13 4.36
C LYS A 56 1.58 -1.57 3.33
N ILE A 57 2.01 -0.58 2.54
CA ILE A 57 1.19 -0.01 1.46
C ILE A 57 0.99 -1.06 0.37
N LEU A 58 2.04 -1.77 -0.04
CA LEU A 58 1.95 -2.81 -1.08
C LEU A 58 0.99 -3.93 -0.69
N LYS A 59 1.03 -4.39 0.57
CA LYS A 59 0.05 -5.36 1.10
C LYS A 59 -1.37 -4.82 1.01
N LYS A 60 -1.58 -3.55 1.38
CA LYS A 60 -2.91 -2.94 1.27
C LYS A 60 -3.39 -2.77 -0.18
N VAL A 61 -2.50 -2.43 -1.11
CA VAL A 61 -2.83 -2.40 -2.55
C VAL A 61 -3.19 -3.81 -3.05
N ASN A 62 -2.48 -4.84 -2.58
CA ASN A 62 -2.78 -6.24 -2.93
C ASN A 62 -4.15 -6.68 -2.41
N GLU A 63 -4.51 -6.33 -1.16
CA GLU A 63 -5.85 -6.57 -0.61
C GLU A 63 -6.93 -5.91 -1.48
N ILE A 64 -6.77 -4.63 -1.84
CA ILE A 64 -7.70 -3.91 -2.71
C ILE A 64 -7.80 -4.57 -4.10
N ALA A 65 -6.69 -5.07 -4.64
CA ALA A 65 -6.67 -5.75 -5.92
C ALA A 65 -7.43 -7.09 -5.87
N ILE A 66 -7.23 -7.89 -4.81
CA ILE A 66 -7.95 -9.14 -4.57
C ILE A 66 -9.46 -8.88 -4.45
N GLU A 67 -9.86 -7.90 -3.62
CA GLU A 67 -11.26 -7.51 -3.43
C GLU A 67 -11.95 -7.06 -4.73
N ARG A 68 -11.16 -6.55 -5.69
CA ARG A 68 -11.64 -6.07 -6.99
C ARG A 68 -11.43 -7.06 -8.13
N GLU A 69 -10.96 -8.27 -7.83
CA GLU A 69 -10.60 -9.30 -8.82
C GLU A 69 -9.58 -8.81 -9.87
N ASP A 70 -8.73 -7.85 -9.49
CA ASP A 70 -7.69 -7.27 -10.33
C ASP A 70 -6.39 -8.10 -10.27
N TYR A 71 -6.45 -9.32 -10.79
CA TYR A 71 -5.35 -10.28 -10.74
C TYR A 71 -4.08 -9.79 -11.45
N GLU A 72 -4.21 -8.93 -12.45
CA GLU A 72 -3.06 -8.36 -13.13
C GLU A 72 -2.27 -7.39 -12.22
N THR A 73 -2.95 -6.68 -11.30
CA THR A 73 -2.27 -5.91 -10.25
C THR A 73 -1.59 -6.85 -9.26
N CYS A 74 -2.23 -7.96 -8.88
CA CYS A 74 -1.63 -8.95 -7.98
C CYS A 74 -0.33 -9.52 -8.57
N GLU A 75 -0.33 -9.89 -9.85
CA GLU A 75 0.86 -10.39 -10.54
C GLU A 75 1.96 -9.32 -10.65
N ALA A 76 1.59 -8.08 -10.98
CA ALA A 76 2.54 -6.97 -11.04
C ALA A 76 3.19 -6.71 -9.68
N LEU A 77 2.42 -6.75 -8.59
CA LEU A 77 2.93 -6.60 -7.23
C LEU A 77 3.86 -7.75 -6.87
N ALA A 78 3.49 -8.99 -7.16
CA ALA A 78 4.32 -10.17 -6.90
C ALA A 78 5.67 -10.12 -7.65
N GLU A 79 5.66 -9.71 -8.91
CA GLU A 79 6.89 -9.52 -9.69
C GLU A 79 7.77 -8.42 -9.09
N TYR A 80 7.16 -7.28 -8.75
CA TYR A 80 7.86 -6.15 -8.16
C TYR A 80 8.48 -6.49 -6.79
N THR A 81 7.76 -7.15 -5.90
CA THR A 81 8.24 -7.49 -4.56
C THR A 81 9.29 -8.58 -4.58
N LYS A 82 9.13 -9.60 -5.45
CA LYS A 82 10.13 -10.64 -5.68
C LYS A 82 11.47 -10.06 -6.13
N ALA A 83 11.45 -9.11 -7.08
CA ALA A 83 12.67 -8.44 -7.55
C ALA A 83 13.40 -7.63 -6.45
N ARG A 84 12.72 -7.34 -5.33
CA ARG A 84 13.25 -6.56 -4.20
C ARG A 84 13.47 -7.40 -2.94
N GLY A 85 13.24 -8.71 -2.98
CA GLY A 85 13.34 -9.59 -1.81
C GLY A 85 12.30 -9.28 -0.72
N LEU A 86 11.11 -8.83 -1.11
CA LEU A 86 10.00 -8.52 -0.22
C LEU A 86 8.92 -9.61 -0.28
N GLU A 87 8.24 -9.87 0.84
CA GLU A 87 7.14 -10.85 0.94
C GLU A 87 5.79 -10.13 1.13
N LEU A 88 4.88 -10.39 0.18
CA LEU A 88 3.49 -9.87 0.19
C LEU A 88 2.62 -10.65 1.17
#